data_AF-A0A1V4BYK3-F1
#
_entry.id   AF-A0A1V4BYK3-F1
#
_cell.length_a   1.000
_cell.length_b   1.000
_cell.length_c   1.000
_cell.angle_alpha   90.00
_cell.angle_beta   90.00
_cell.angle_gamma   90.00
#
_symmetry.space_group_name_H-M   'P 1'
#
loop_
_entity.id
_entity.type
_entity.pdbx_description
1 polymer ?
#
loop_
_entity_poly.entity_id
_entity_poly.type
_entity_poly.pdbx_seq_one_letter_code
_entity_poly.pdbx_strand_id
1 'polypeptide(L)'
;MTPALFGKIAAVYTAKSLKTESEKLMKQISSDLPNPLILEVESLDGRTKLAKTLKAKAQCYQFDLIPNWDCKALTAEALRRSRLLGLALTADCLDYLIEAVGNNIGRMQQELELLATYSPTLTLETLQVLIPELPPYIYTITAENPYPSMDTPP
;
A
#
# COMPACT_ATOMS: atom_id res chain seq x y z
N MET A 1 5.72 -25.24 -34.85
CA MET A 1 5.99 -24.17 -33.87
C MET A 1 5.06 -23.02 -34.18
N THR A 2 4.01 -22.83 -33.38
CA THR A 2 3.02 -21.77 -33.61
C THR A 2 3.57 -20.46 -33.06
N PRO A 3 3.58 -19.36 -33.83
CA PRO A 3 4.10 -18.08 -33.35
C PRO A 3 3.11 -17.48 -32.34
N ALA A 4 3.57 -17.21 -31.11
CA ALA A 4 2.82 -16.39 -30.17
C ALA A 4 2.87 -14.94 -30.65
N LEU A 5 1.91 -14.55 -31.50
CA LEU A 5 1.85 -13.25 -32.17
C LEU A 5 1.41 -12.09 -31.26
N PHE A 6 1.16 -12.34 -29.97
CA PHE A 6 0.83 -11.32 -28.98
C PHE A 6 1.60 -11.64 -27.69
N GLY A 7 2.24 -10.62 -27.10
CA GLY A 7 2.84 -10.75 -25.77
C GLY A 7 1.82 -11.31 -24.79
N LYS A 8 2.28 -12.08 -23.80
CA LYS A 8 1.40 -12.65 -22.76
C LYS A 8 0.54 -11.52 -22.16
N ILE A 9 -0.78 -11.63 -22.27
CA ILE A 9 -1.71 -10.64 -21.71
C ILE A 9 -2.03 -11.10 -20.29
N ALA A 10 -1.75 -10.29 -19.27
CA ALA A 10 -2.19 -10.59 -17.92
C ALA A 10 -3.65 -10.16 -17.72
N ALA A 11 -4.48 -11.03 -17.12
CA ALA A 11 -5.80 -10.64 -16.66
C ALA A 11 -5.70 -10.12 -15.23
N VAL A 12 -6.23 -8.92 -14.96
CA VAL A 12 -6.26 -8.32 -13.61
C VAL A 12 -7.70 -8.29 -13.13
N TYR A 13 -7.94 -8.77 -11.91
CA TYR A 13 -9.25 -8.73 -11.28
C TYR A 13 -9.12 -8.15 -9.87
N THR A 14 -9.89 -7.09 -9.60
CA THR A 14 -9.89 -6.39 -8.32
C THR A 14 -11.24 -6.55 -7.63
N ALA A 15 -11.25 -7.01 -6.38
CA ALA A 15 -12.48 -7.16 -5.59
C ALA A 15 -12.24 -7.07 -4.09
N LYS A 16 -13.22 -6.57 -3.33
CA LYS A 16 -13.15 -6.54 -1.85
C LYS A 16 -13.04 -7.94 -1.23
N SER A 17 -13.74 -8.91 -1.83
CA SER A 17 -13.73 -10.31 -1.38
C SER A 17 -14.10 -11.25 -2.52
N LEU A 18 -13.45 -12.43 -2.56
CA LEU A 18 -13.66 -13.44 -3.60
C LEU A 18 -14.79 -14.44 -3.31
N LYS A 19 -15.59 -14.23 -2.26
CA LYS A 19 -16.62 -15.21 -1.85
C LYS A 19 -17.63 -15.51 -2.97
N THR A 20 -18.18 -14.47 -3.60
CA THR A 20 -19.26 -14.58 -4.59
C THR A 20 -18.80 -15.20 -5.91
N GLU A 21 -17.55 -14.98 -6.31
CA GLU A 21 -17.00 -15.50 -7.58
C GLU A 21 -16.18 -16.79 -7.42
N SER A 22 -16.17 -17.37 -6.22
CA SER A 22 -15.28 -18.47 -5.87
C SER A 22 -15.42 -19.69 -6.76
N GLU A 23 -16.64 -20.10 -7.14
CA GLU A 23 -16.84 -21.26 -8.02
C GLU A 23 -16.36 -21.04 -9.45
N LYS A 24 -16.57 -19.83 -9.98
CA LYS A 24 -16.13 -19.46 -11.34
C LYS A 24 -14.61 -19.36 -11.41
N LEU A 25 -13.99 -18.73 -10.42
CA LEU A 25 -12.53 -18.66 -10.29
C LEU A 25 -11.91 -20.03 -10.10
N MET A 26 -12.50 -20.91 -9.27
CA MET A 26 -12.01 -22.27 -9.09
C MET A 26 -12.02 -23.08 -10.39
N LYS A 27 -13.03 -22.89 -11.26
CA LYS A 27 -13.06 -23.52 -12.59
C LYS A 27 -11.93 -23.01 -13.49
N GLN A 28 -11.68 -21.70 -13.50
CA GLN A 28 -10.63 -21.06 -14.32
C GLN A 28 -9.21 -21.41 -13.85
N ILE A 29 -8.97 -21.50 -12.53
CA ILE A 29 -7.67 -21.85 -11.93
C ILE A 29 -7.35 -23.35 -12.06
N SER A 30 -8.35 -24.18 -12.38
CA SER A 30 -8.18 -25.63 -12.54
C SER A 30 -7.71 -26.01 -13.95
N SER A 31 -7.96 -25.17 -14.96
CA SER A 31 -7.36 -25.30 -16.29
C SER A 31 -5.96 -24.68 -16.32
N ASP A 32 -5.07 -25.22 -17.14
CA ASP A 32 -3.79 -24.56 -17.45
C ASP A 32 -4.07 -23.17 -18.04
N LEU A 33 -3.79 -22.13 -17.26
CA LEU A 33 -4.10 -20.76 -17.63
C LEU A 33 -3.09 -20.31 -18.69
N PRO A 34 -3.50 -20.02 -19.92
CA PRO A 34 -2.57 -19.60 -20.98
C PRO A 34 -1.90 -18.24 -20.68
N ASN A 35 -2.46 -17.49 -19.72
CA ASN A 35 -2.11 -16.12 -19.37
C ASN A 35 -2.00 -15.94 -17.85
N PRO A 36 -1.06 -15.11 -17.34
CA PRO A 36 -1.00 -14.79 -15.91
C PRO A 36 -2.29 -14.14 -15.41
N LEU A 37 -2.75 -14.57 -14.23
CA LEU A 37 -3.89 -13.97 -13.51
C LEU A 37 -3.36 -13.22 -12.29
N ILE A 38 -3.67 -11.93 -12.21
CA ILE A 38 -3.37 -11.07 -11.07
C ILE A 38 -4.68 -10.81 -10.34
N LEU A 39 -4.74 -11.19 -9.07
CA LEU A 39 -5.90 -10.95 -8.20
C LEU A 39 -5.51 -9.94 -7.14
N GLU A 40 -6.16 -8.78 -7.17
CA GLU A 40 -6.04 -7.76 -6.14
C GLU A 40 -7.26 -7.83 -5.23
N VAL A 41 -7.05 -8.16 -3.96
CA VAL A 41 -8.14 -8.36 -3.02
C VAL A 41 -7.86 -7.71 -1.67
N GLU A 42 -8.85 -7.00 -1.14
CA GLU A 42 -8.75 -6.39 0.19
C GLU A 42 -8.70 -7.45 1.30
N SER A 43 -9.43 -8.56 1.11
CA SER A 43 -9.49 -9.63 2.09
C SER A 43 -9.64 -11.01 1.44
N LEU A 44 -8.94 -11.99 2.01
CA LEU A 44 -9.03 -13.39 1.61
C LEU A 44 -9.19 -14.29 2.84
N ASP A 45 -10.38 -14.88 3.01
CA ASP A 45 -10.63 -15.83 4.11
C ASP A 45 -9.86 -17.14 3.87
N GLY A 46 -8.76 -17.30 4.62
CA GLY A 46 -7.84 -18.45 4.52
C GLY A 46 -8.48 -19.81 4.80
N ARG A 47 -9.68 -19.86 5.40
CA ARG A 47 -10.40 -21.11 5.67
C ARG A 47 -11.06 -21.66 4.41
N THR A 48 -11.31 -20.81 3.41
CA THR A 48 -12.01 -21.17 2.18
C THR A 48 -11.17 -22.07 1.28
N LYS A 49 -11.84 -22.93 0.50
CA LYS A 49 -11.19 -23.79 -0.50
C LYS A 49 -10.44 -22.99 -1.55
N LEU A 50 -11.00 -21.85 -1.96
CA LEU A 50 -10.37 -20.93 -2.90
C LEU A 50 -9.04 -20.38 -2.35
N ALA A 51 -9.05 -19.84 -1.12
CA ALA A 51 -7.83 -19.29 -0.52
C ALA A 51 -6.72 -20.34 -0.39
N LYS A 52 -7.06 -21.57 0.02
CA LYS A 52 -6.11 -22.68 0.07
C LYS A 52 -5.55 -23.04 -1.30
N THR A 53 -6.41 -23.03 -2.33
CA THR A 53 -6.00 -23.31 -3.71
C THR A 53 -5.09 -22.23 -4.28
N LEU A 54 -5.43 -20.95 -4.04
CA LEU A 54 -4.60 -19.82 -4.44
C LEU A 54 -3.25 -19.86 -3.76
N LYS A 55 -3.19 -20.07 -2.43
CA LYS A 55 -1.92 -20.18 -1.71
C LYS A 55 -1.02 -21.32 -2.20
N ALA A 56 -1.61 -22.41 -2.73
CA ALA A 56 -0.86 -23.53 -3.27
C ALA A 56 -0.35 -23.30 -4.71
N LYS A 57 -1.01 -22.44 -5.48
CA LYS A 57 -0.75 -22.26 -6.93
C LYS A 57 -0.25 -20.87 -7.33
N ALA A 58 -0.38 -19.88 -6.47
CA ALA A 58 -0.08 -18.48 -6.76
C ALA A 58 0.99 -17.92 -5.81
N GLN A 59 1.70 -16.90 -6.28
CA GLN A 59 2.52 -16.06 -5.41
C GLN A 59 1.61 -15.05 -4.73
N CYS A 60 1.50 -15.11 -3.40
CA CYS A 60 0.68 -14.20 -2.62
C CYS A 60 1.55 -13.13 -1.95
N TYR A 61 1.17 -11.88 -2.14
CA TYR A 61 1.78 -10.73 -1.46
C TYR A 61 0.71 -10.04 -0.63
N GLN A 62 1.05 -9.69 0.60
CA GLN A 62 0.19 -8.94 1.50
C GLN A 62 0.78 -7.54 1.67
N PHE A 63 -0.06 -6.53 1.51
CA PHE A 63 0.32 -5.12 1.62
C PHE A 63 -0.40 -4.53 2.82
N ASP A 64 0.20 -4.68 3.99
CA ASP A 64 -0.35 -4.12 5.21
C ASP A 64 -0.03 -2.62 5.30
N LEU A 65 -0.98 -1.86 5.81
CA LEU A 65 -0.75 -0.45 6.14
C LEU A 65 0.26 -0.38 7.30
N ILE A 66 1.30 0.42 7.12
CA ILE A 66 2.17 0.81 8.23
C ILE A 66 1.33 1.73 9.13
N PRO A 67 1.18 1.45 10.43
CA PRO A 67 0.38 2.30 11.28
C PRO A 67 1.05 3.67 11.49
N ASN A 68 0.24 4.73 11.66
CA ASN A 68 0.74 6.10 11.84
C ASN A 68 1.68 6.28 13.03
N TRP A 69 1.56 5.46 14.07
CA TRP A 69 2.42 5.54 15.25
C TRP A 69 3.79 4.90 15.04
N ASP A 70 3.98 4.07 14.00
CA ASP A 70 5.27 3.44 13.69
C ASP A 70 6.08 4.34 12.75
N CYS A 71 6.46 5.52 13.27
CA CYS A 71 7.24 6.50 12.53
C CYS A 71 8.57 5.92 12.03
N LYS A 72 9.13 4.93 12.73
CA LYS A 72 10.38 4.27 12.33
C LYS A 72 10.19 3.45 11.06
N ALA A 73 9.13 2.64 10.97
CA ALA A 73 8.81 1.89 9.77
C ALA A 73 8.45 2.83 8.60
N LEU A 74 7.69 3.89 8.86
CA LEU A 74 7.35 4.91 7.84
C LEU A 74 8.60 5.58 7.29
N THR A 75 9.50 6.03 8.16
CA THR A 75 10.77 6.68 7.77
C THR A 75 11.67 5.72 6.98
N ALA A 76 11.75 4.46 7.39
CA ALA A 76 12.51 3.44 6.68
C ALA A 76 11.95 3.20 5.26
N GLU A 77 10.62 3.19 5.11
CA GLU A 77 9.97 3.02 3.82
C GLU A 77 10.15 4.25 2.92
N ALA A 78 10.03 5.47 3.46
CA ALA A 78 10.30 6.71 2.74
C ALA A 78 11.76 6.76 2.26
N LEU A 79 12.73 6.41 3.11
CA LEU A 79 14.13 6.33 2.75
C LEU A 79 14.40 5.29 1.66
N ARG A 80 13.76 4.12 1.75
CA ARG A 80 13.90 3.06 0.75
C ARG A 80 13.40 3.54 -0.62
N ARG A 81 12.24 4.19 -0.65
CA ARG A 81 11.62 4.72 -1.88
C ARG A 81 12.40 5.88 -2.47
N SER A 82 12.85 6.82 -1.64
CA SER A 82 13.63 7.96 -2.10
C SER A 82 14.93 7.51 -2.77
N ARG A 83 15.63 6.53 -2.19
CA ARG A 83 16.84 5.94 -2.79
C ARG A 83 16.57 5.25 -4.13
N LEU A 84 15.43 4.56 -4.27
CA LEU A 84 15.06 3.94 -5.54
C LEU A 84 14.82 4.97 -6.66
N LEU A 85 14.40 6.18 -6.30
CA LEU A 85 14.21 7.30 -7.20
C LEU A 85 15.48 8.15 -7.39
N GLY A 86 16.60 7.76 -6.78
CA GLY A 86 17.86 8.50 -6.86
C GLY A 86 17.88 9.80 -6.04
N LEU A 87 16.94 9.97 -5.10
CA LEU A 87 16.90 11.11 -4.18
C LEU A 87 17.88 10.94 -3.02
N ALA A 88 18.56 12.02 -2.65
CA ALA A 88 19.38 12.11 -1.45
C ALA A 88 18.71 13.03 -0.42
N LEU A 89 17.75 12.48 0.33
CA LEU A 89 17.06 13.20 1.41
C LEU A 89 17.81 13.06 2.73
N THR A 90 17.92 14.16 3.48
CA THR A 90 18.44 14.18 4.85
C THR A 90 17.42 13.59 5.83
N ALA A 91 17.84 13.34 7.09
CA ALA A 91 16.93 12.87 8.13
C ALA A 91 15.76 13.85 8.34
N ASP A 92 16.05 15.15 8.48
CA ASP A 92 15.02 16.17 8.69
C ASP A 92 13.99 16.23 7.54
N CYS A 93 14.46 16.06 6.29
CA CYS A 93 13.58 15.98 5.12
C CYS A 93 12.65 14.77 5.16
N LEU A 94 13.15 13.62 5.65
CA LEU A 94 12.35 12.41 5.79
C LEU A 94 11.34 12.56 6.93
N ASP A 95 11.75 13.09 8.07
CA ASP A 95 10.89 13.32 9.22
C ASP A 95 9.73 14.24 8.83
N TYR A 96 10.01 15.35 8.14
CA TYR A 96 8.98 16.24 7.61
C TYR A 96 8.06 15.55 6.61
N LEU A 97 8.61 14.76 5.69
CA LEU A 97 7.80 14.01 4.72
C LEU A 97 6.82 13.08 5.45
N ILE A 98 7.27 12.37 6.47
CA ILE A 98 6.41 11.49 7.28
C ILE A 98 5.35 12.28 8.02
N GLU A 99 5.70 13.41 8.62
CA GLU A 99 4.74 14.30 9.29
C GLU A 99 3.66 14.78 8.31
N ALA A 100 4.06 15.19 7.10
CA ALA A 100 3.14 15.70 6.09
C ALA A 100 2.22 14.63 5.49
N VAL A 101 2.71 13.40 5.24
CA VAL A 101 1.96 12.35 4.50
C VAL A 101 1.40 11.23 5.38
N GLY A 102 1.93 11.04 6.58
CA GLY A 102 1.58 9.95 7.50
C GLY A 102 1.73 8.57 6.86
N ASN A 103 0.78 7.67 7.15
CA ASN A 103 0.71 6.32 6.57
C ASN A 103 0.17 6.25 5.14
N ASN A 104 -0.07 7.38 4.48
CA ASN A 104 -0.51 7.37 3.09
C ASN A 104 0.69 7.10 2.16
N ILE A 105 1.06 5.81 2.04
CA ILE A 105 2.18 5.35 1.21
C ILE A 105 1.99 5.71 -0.28
N GLY A 106 0.74 5.75 -0.75
CA GLY A 106 0.41 6.18 -2.11
C GLY A 106 0.78 7.64 -2.34
N ARG A 107 0.36 8.53 -1.44
CA ARG A 107 0.76 9.94 -1.46
C ARG A 107 2.28 10.09 -1.31
N MET A 108 2.89 9.40 -0.35
CA MET A 108 4.36 9.41 -0.17
C MET A 108 5.10 9.11 -1.47
N GLN A 109 4.66 8.09 -2.22
CA GLN A 109 5.25 7.75 -3.51
C GLN A 109 5.10 8.89 -4.53
N GLN A 110 3.90 9.48 -4.63
CA GLN A 110 3.64 10.60 -5.54
C GLN A 110 4.51 11.83 -5.22
N GLU A 111 4.59 12.21 -3.94
CA GLU A 111 5.43 13.34 -3.51
C GLU A 111 6.90 13.06 -3.83
N LEU A 112 7.41 11.85 -3.55
CA LEU A 112 8.78 11.47 -3.88
C LEU A 112 9.06 11.50 -5.40
N GLU A 113 8.11 11.09 -6.25
CA GLU A 113 8.25 11.18 -7.72
C GLU A 113 8.29 12.63 -8.20
N LEU A 114 7.47 13.51 -7.62
CA LEU A 114 7.49 14.95 -7.89
C LEU A 114 8.82 15.58 -7.45
N LEU A 115 9.29 15.25 -6.25
CA LEU A 115 10.59 15.68 -5.75
C LEU A 115 11.74 15.22 -6.66
N ALA A 116 11.72 13.96 -7.10
CA ALA A 116 12.72 13.41 -8.02
C ALA A 116 12.72 14.11 -9.38
N THR A 117 11.55 14.57 -9.84
CA THR A 117 11.41 15.38 -11.06
C THR A 117 11.98 16.79 -10.87
N TYR A 118 11.84 17.36 -9.68
CA TYR A 118 12.34 18.70 -9.36
C TYR A 118 13.86 18.74 -9.19
N SER A 119 14.42 17.92 -8.31
CA SER A 119 15.87 17.86 -8.04
C SER A 119 16.27 16.60 -7.27
N PRO A 120 17.41 15.97 -7.59
CA PRO A 120 17.92 14.81 -6.84
C PRO A 120 18.35 15.15 -5.40
N THR A 121 18.68 16.41 -5.13
CA THR A 121 19.12 16.91 -3.81
C THR A 121 18.24 18.07 -3.39
N LEU A 122 17.71 18.00 -2.16
CA LEU A 122 16.70 18.92 -1.64
C LEU A 122 17.05 19.35 -0.22
N THR A 123 16.82 20.63 0.09
CA THR A 123 16.85 21.15 1.46
C THR A 123 15.48 21.02 2.11
N LEU A 124 15.43 21.03 3.45
CA LEU A 124 14.19 20.99 4.20
C LEU A 124 13.24 22.13 3.80
N GLU A 125 13.76 23.36 3.70
CA GLU A 125 12.98 24.54 3.30
C GLU A 125 12.31 24.37 1.93
N THR A 126 13.03 23.79 0.97
CA THR A 126 12.48 23.52 -0.37
C THR A 126 11.35 22.51 -0.28
N LEU A 127 11.55 21.45 0.51
CA LEU A 127 10.60 20.38 0.67
C LEU A 127 9.29 20.87 1.35
N GLN A 128 9.41 21.75 2.35
CA GLN A 128 8.27 22.41 3.01
C GLN A 128 7.43 23.29 2.08
N VAL A 129 8.06 23.89 1.06
CA VAL A 129 7.34 24.68 0.04
C VAL A 129 6.62 23.77 -0.98
N LEU A 130 7.24 22.65 -1.33
CA LEU A 130 6.74 21.76 -2.38
C LEU A 130 5.66 20.79 -1.87
N ILE A 131 5.74 20.37 -0.61
CA ILE A 131 4.81 19.41 -0.02
C ILE A 131 3.91 20.13 0.97
N PRO A 132 2.63 20.34 0.65
CA PRO A 132 1.71 20.93 1.62
C PRO A 132 1.51 19.94 2.78
N GLU A 133 1.65 20.42 4.02
CA GLU A 133 1.07 19.72 5.17
C GLU A 133 -0.44 19.63 4.92
N LEU A 134 -0.92 18.41 4.69
CA LEU A 134 -2.35 18.21 4.85
C LEU A 134 -2.62 18.33 6.35
N PRO A 135 -3.59 19.14 6.79
CA PRO A 135 -4.00 19.10 8.18
C PRO A 135 -4.29 17.64 8.51
N PRO A 136 -3.81 17.11 9.65
CA PRO A 136 -4.12 15.75 10.03
C PRO A 136 -5.63 15.64 9.92
N TYR A 137 -6.12 14.69 9.11
CA TYR A 137 -7.54 14.39 9.04
C TYR A 137 -8.02 14.34 10.48
N ILE A 138 -8.79 15.36 10.87
CA ILE A 138 -9.38 15.45 12.19
C ILE A 138 -10.04 14.10 12.36
N TYR A 139 -9.61 13.34 13.36
CA TYR A 139 -10.43 12.26 13.88
C TYR A 139 -11.72 12.93 14.37
N THR A 140 -12.66 13.22 13.47
CA THR A 140 -14.06 13.33 13.85
C THR A 140 -14.46 11.92 14.18
N ILE A 141 -14.12 11.55 15.41
CA ILE A 141 -14.79 10.53 16.18
C ILE A 141 -16.22 11.05 16.35
N THR A 142 -17.03 10.94 15.30
CA THR A 142 -18.48 10.73 15.45
C THR A 142 -18.69 9.24 15.55
N ALA A 143 -18.16 8.66 16.61
CA ALA A 143 -18.50 7.35 17.14
C ALA A 143 -18.07 7.41 18.61
N GLU A 144 -19.01 7.90 19.42
CA GLU A 144 -19.06 7.84 20.88
C GLU A 144 -17.87 7.12 21.53
N ASN A 145 -17.06 7.89 22.27
CA ASN A 145 -16.04 7.38 23.17
C ASN A 145 -16.61 6.24 24.04
N PRO A 146 -16.18 4.96 23.86
CA PRO A 146 -16.76 3.84 24.58
C PRO A 146 -16.10 3.61 25.94
N TYR A 147 -15.15 4.46 26.36
CA TYR A 147 -14.50 4.33 27.67
C TYR A 147 -14.84 5.54 28.55
N PRO A 148 -15.68 5.36 29.58
CA PRO A 148 -15.84 6.37 30.60
C PRO A 148 -14.52 6.47 31.38
N SER A 149 -14.13 7.70 31.71
CA SER A 149 -13.01 8.01 32.60
C SER A 149 -13.05 7.10 33.81
N MET A 150 -12.05 6.23 33.96
CA MET A 150 -11.86 5.49 35.20
C MET A 150 -11.41 6.51 36.24
N ASP A 151 -12.34 6.82 37.15
CA ASP A 151 -12.05 7.47 38.43
C ASP A 151 -10.81 6.81 39.06
N THR A 152 -9.82 7.63 39.42
CA THR A 152 -8.72 7.21 40.29
C THR A 152 -9.22 7.10 41.72
N PRO A 153 -9.06 5.95 42.41
CA PRO A 153 -9.28 5.87 43.85
C PRO A 153 -7.96 5.63 44.61
N PRO A 154 -7.97 5.80 45.94
CA PRO A 154 -8.18 7.04 46.70
C PRO A 154 -6.87 7.75 47.06
#